data_AF-A0A9D3YTY1-F1
#
_entry.id   AF-A0A9D3YTY1-F1
#
_cell.length_a   1.000
_cell.length_b   1.000
_cell.length_c   1.000
_cell.angle_alpha   90.00
_cell.angle_beta   90.00
_cell.angle_gamma   90.00
#
_symmetry.space_group_name_H-M   'P 1'
#
loop_
_entity.id
_entity.type
_entity.pdbx_description
1 polymer ?
#
loop_
_entity_poly.entity_id
_entity_poly.type
_entity_poly.pdbx_seq_one_letter_code
_entity_poly.pdbx_strand_id
1 'polypeptide(L)'
;MLSVTILKHLEINKHVPAAKVIEKDIYVDNILSSFEKESDLLTYFTESRRLMSSACMNLRSWTSNSETLRSRAKKRECARYGRSC
;
A
#
# COMPACT_ATOMS: atom_id res chain seq x y z
N MET A 1 -11.01 5.73 -10.26
CA MET A 1 -10.99 6.26 -11.65
C MET A 1 -9.66 6.92 -12.06
N LEU A 2 -8.65 7.03 -11.18
CA LEU A 2 -7.37 7.65 -11.53
C LEU A 2 -6.44 6.70 -12.32
N SER A 3 -6.34 5.44 -11.90
CA SER A 3 -5.55 4.41 -12.58
C SER A 3 -5.96 4.26 -14.06
N VAL A 4 -7.27 4.34 -14.33
CA VAL A 4 -7.84 4.18 -15.67
C VAL A 4 -7.43 5.31 -16.60
N THR A 5 -7.42 6.56 -16.12
CA THR A 5 -6.99 7.72 -16.91
C THR A 5 -5.50 7.67 -17.22
N ILE A 6 -4.68 7.23 -16.26
CA ILE A 6 -3.24 7.12 -16.45
C ILE A 6 -2.90 6.00 -17.44
N LEU A 7 -3.55 4.83 -17.32
CA LEU A 7 -3.39 3.75 -18.29
C LEU A 7 -3.80 4.18 -19.70
N LYS A 8 -4.91 4.92 -19.84
CA LYS A 8 -5.37 5.46 -21.12
C LYS A 8 -4.33 6.39 -21.76
N HIS A 9 -3.69 7.24 -20.96
CA HIS A 9 -2.66 8.16 -21.42
C HIS A 9 -1.35 7.45 -21.80
N LEU A 10 -0.97 6.40 -21.04
CA LEU A 10 0.19 5.57 -21.36
C LEU A 10 -0.02 4.77 -22.66
N GLU A 11 -1.24 4.29 -22.90
CA GLU A 11 -1.62 3.56 -24.12
C GLU A 11 -1.56 4.43 -25.38
N ILE A 12 -2.03 5.67 -25.29
CA ILE A 12 -1.93 6.67 -26.37
C ILE A 12 -0.45 6.95 -26.71
N ASN A 13 0.44 6.88 -25.72
CA ASN A 13 1.87 7.21 -25.85
C ASN A 13 2.78 5.98 -25.87
N LYS A 14 2.28 4.80 -26.25
CA LYS A 14 3.01 3.50 -26.22
C LYS A 14 4.31 3.43 -27.05
N HIS A 15 4.50 4.39 -27.94
CA HIS A 15 5.71 4.51 -28.77
C HIS A 15 6.90 5.07 -27.96
N VAL A 16 6.65 5.72 -26.83
CA VAL A 16 7.67 6.19 -25.89
C VAL A 16 8.16 4.99 -25.05
N PRO A 17 9.47 4.64 -25.06
CA PRO A 17 9.97 3.49 -24.31
C PRO A 17 9.67 3.53 -22.80
N ALA A 18 9.65 4.74 -22.22
CA ALA A 18 9.31 4.95 -20.82
C ALA A 18 7.84 4.60 -20.49
N ALA A 19 6.91 4.72 -21.44
CA ALA A 19 5.50 4.38 -21.20
C ALA A 19 5.34 2.90 -20.82
N LYS A 20 6.13 2.01 -21.44
CA LYS A 20 6.16 0.57 -21.11
C LYS A 20 6.77 0.27 -19.74
N VAL A 21 7.69 1.10 -19.24
CA VAL A 21 8.30 0.95 -17.92
C VAL A 21 7.36 1.50 -16.84
N ILE A 22 6.79 2.67 -17.08
CA ILE A 22 5.85 3.32 -16.16
C ILE A 22 4.56 2.51 -16.02
N GLU A 23 4.02 1.96 -17.11
CA GLU A 23 2.91 1.00 -17.05
C GLU A 23 3.23 -0.20 -16.15
N LYS A 24 4.49 -0.65 -16.16
CA LYS A 24 4.96 -1.79 -15.39
C LYS A 24 5.21 -1.46 -13.90
N ASP A 25 5.50 -0.19 -13.59
CA ASP A 25 5.91 0.26 -12.25
C ASP A 25 4.85 1.11 -11.51
N ILE A 26 3.67 1.33 -12.11
CA ILE A 26 2.65 2.19 -11.51
C ILE A 26 1.97 1.52 -10.31
N TYR A 27 2.23 2.04 -9.11
CA TYR A 27 1.62 1.58 -7.87
C TYR A 27 0.44 2.46 -7.46
N VAL A 28 -0.70 2.26 -8.12
CA VAL A 28 -1.86 3.14 -7.92
C VAL A 28 -2.58 2.89 -6.58
N ASP A 29 -2.31 1.77 -5.92
CA ASP A 29 -3.03 1.32 -4.72
C ASP A 29 -2.14 1.23 -3.46
N ASN A 30 -0.84 1.55 -3.56
CA ASN A 30 0.09 1.41 -2.44
C ASN A 30 0.39 2.77 -1.80
N ILE A 31 0.36 2.80 -0.46
CA ILE A 31 0.75 3.97 0.33
C ILE A 31 2.15 3.70 0.90
N LEU A 32 3.11 4.58 0.57
CA LEU A 32 4.47 4.55 1.10
C LEU A 32 4.64 5.70 2.10
N SER A 33 5.20 5.44 3.27
CA SER A 33 5.44 6.45 4.30
C SER A 33 6.66 6.10 5.14
N SER A 34 7.42 7.10 5.56
CA SER A 34 8.59 6.98 6.43
C SER A 34 8.38 7.76 7.72
N PHE A 35 9.01 7.31 8.80
CA PHE A 35 8.90 7.89 10.14
C PHE A 35 10.25 7.83 10.83
N GLU A 36 10.58 8.86 11.61
CA GLU A 36 11.83 8.91 12.39
C GLU A 36 11.73 8.13 13.70
N LYS A 37 10.52 8.02 14.26
CA LYS A 37 10.24 7.32 15.52
C LYS A 37 9.31 6.14 15.29
N GLU A 38 9.65 5.02 15.91
CA GLU A 38 8.84 3.80 15.82
C GLU A 38 7.45 3.98 16.49
N SER A 39 7.34 4.80 17.53
CA SER A 39 6.04 5.14 18.16
C SER A 39 5.05 5.74 17.16
N ASP A 40 5.55 6.64 16.31
CA ASP A 40 4.74 7.41 15.38
C ASP A 40 4.33 6.53 14.20
N LEU A 41 5.25 5.67 13.74
CA LEU A 41 4.99 4.60 12.76
C LEU A 41 3.87 3.65 13.22
N LEU A 42 3.88 3.26 14.49
CA LEU A 42 2.89 2.33 15.07
C LEU A 42 1.51 3.00 15.23
N THR A 43 1.49 4.29 15.55
CA THR A 43 0.27 5.11 15.58
C THR A 43 -0.31 5.23 14.18
N TYR A 44 0.53 5.60 13.21
CA TYR A 44 0.16 5.68 11.79
C TYR A 44 -0.43 4.38 11.24
N PHE A 45 0.18 3.23 11.55
CA PHE A 45 -0.33 1.91 11.16
C PHE A 45 -1.78 1.68 11.60
N THR A 46 -2.13 2.15 12.80
CA THR A 46 -3.47 1.97 13.36
C THR A 46 -4.46 2.96 12.75
N GLU A 47 -4.08 4.23 12.66
CA GLU A 47 -4.94 5.32 12.18
C GLU A 47 -5.23 5.22 10.69
N SER A 48 -4.21 4.99 9.86
CA SER A 48 -4.35 4.83 8.41
C SER A 48 -5.30 3.68 8.06
N ARG A 49 -5.26 2.56 8.79
CA ARG A 49 -6.20 1.46 8.60
C ARG A 49 -7.62 1.83 8.97
N ARG A 50 -7.82 2.49 10.11
CA ARG A 50 -9.16 2.95 10.53
C ARG A 50 -9.74 3.92 9.50
N LEU A 51 -8.93 4.88 9.06
CA LEU A 51 -9.30 5.89 8.09
C LEU A 51 -9.71 5.26 6.76
N MET A 52 -8.85 4.41 6.19
CA MET A 52 -9.14 3.76 4.92
C MET A 52 -10.35 2.83 5.04
N SER A 53 -10.46 2.08 6.14
CA SER A 53 -11.61 1.19 6.38
C SER A 53 -12.93 1.96 6.45
N SER A 54 -12.94 3.18 6.97
CA SER A 54 -14.15 4.04 7.01
C SER A 54 -14.62 4.45 5.61
N ALA A 55 -13.71 4.51 4.64
CA ALA A 55 -14.00 4.78 3.24
C ALA A 55 -14.19 3.49 2.40
N CYS A 56 -14.43 2.35 3.05
CA CYS A 56 -14.52 1.03 2.44
C CYS A 56 -13.25 0.61 1.65
N MET A 57 -12.11 1.26 1.91
CA MET A 57 -10.81 0.93 1.33
C MET A 57 -9.95 0.16 2.32
N ASN A 58 -9.51 -1.04 1.97
CA ASN A 58 -8.74 -1.87 2.89
C ASN A 58 -7.25 -1.83 2.55
N LEU A 59 -6.40 -1.41 3.47
CA LEU A 59 -4.94 -1.53 3.37
C LEU A 59 -4.52 -2.99 3.65
N ARG A 60 -4.31 -3.76 2.58
CA ARG A 60 -4.22 -5.24 2.64
C ARG A 60 -2.84 -5.76 2.96
N SER A 61 -1.79 -5.05 2.53
CA SER A 61 -0.39 -5.46 2.66
C SER A 61 0.40 -4.37 3.37
N TRP A 62 1.31 -4.78 4.25
CA TRP A 62 2.19 -3.90 5.01
C TRP A 62 3.62 -4.41 4.96
N THR A 63 4.54 -3.54 4.61
CA THR A 63 5.98 -3.81 4.66
C THR A 63 6.68 -2.65 5.37
N SER A 64 7.66 -2.97 6.20
CA SER A 64 8.43 -1.97 6.96
C SER A 64 9.79 -2.53 7.37
N ASN A 65 10.73 -1.62 7.58
CA ASN A 65 12.02 -1.90 8.21
C ASN A 65 11.88 -2.23 9.71
N SER A 66 10.84 -1.73 10.40
CA SER A 66 10.54 -2.04 11.81
C SER A 66 10.01 -3.46 11.97
N GLU A 67 10.74 -4.28 12.74
CA GLU A 67 10.33 -5.63 13.11
C GLU A 67 9.05 -5.64 13.97
N THR A 68 8.89 -4.64 14.84
CA THR A 68 7.68 -4.46 15.66
C THR A 68 6.44 -4.27 14.79
N LEU A 69 6.50 -3.40 13.77
CA LEU A 69 5.38 -3.20 12.85
C LEU A 69 5.13 -4.46 12.02
N ARG A 70 6.17 -5.09 11.47
CA ARG A 70 6.02 -6.35 10.71
C ARG A 70 5.31 -7.43 11.53
N SER A 71 5.69 -7.58 12.79
CA SER A 71 5.07 -8.54 13.72
C SER A 71 3.60 -8.20 13.99
N ARG A 72 3.26 -6.91 14.20
CA ARG A 72 1.86 -6.47 14.39
C ARG A 72 1.01 -6.63 13.13
N ALA A 73 1.57 -6.34 11.97
CA ALA A 73 0.91 -6.54 10.68
C ALA A 73 0.61 -8.03 10.47
N LYS A 74 1.61 -8.90 10.65
CA LYS A 74 1.47 -10.37 10.51
C LYS A 74 0.43 -10.95 11.46
N LYS A 75 0.50 -10.61 12.77
CA LYS A 75 -0.51 -11.05 13.76
C LYS A 75 -1.93 -10.68 13.34
N ARG A 76 -2.12 -9.46 12.83
CA ARG A 76 -3.44 -9.01 12.36
C ARG A 76 -3.87 -9.67 11.05
N GLU A 77 -2.96 -9.98 10.14
CA GLU A 77 -3.26 -10.76 8.94
C GLU A 77 -3.70 -12.18 9.30
N CYS A 78 -3.00 -12.84 10.22
CA CYS A 78 -3.40 -14.16 10.72
C CYS A 78 -4.77 -14.13 11.39
N ALA A 79 -5.04 -13.13 12.24
CA ALA A 79 -6.34 -12.94 12.88
C ALA A 79 -7.47 -12.72 11.85
N ARG A 80 -7.17 -12.04 10.72
CA ARG A 80 -8.15 -11.80 9.65
C ARG A 80 -8.45 -13.05 8.82
N TYR A 81 -7.47 -13.94 8.64
CA TYR A 81 -7.58 -15.12 7.79
C TYR A 81 -7.69 -16.45 8.54
N GLY A 82 -7.77 -16.44 9.88
CA GLY A 82 -7.88 -17.64 10.71
C GLY A 82 -6.71 -18.61 10.58
N ARG A 83 -5.51 -18.12 10.23
CA ARG A 83 -4.31 -18.96 10.05
C ARG A 83 -3.46 -18.97 11.32
N SER A 84 -2.88 -20.13 11.64
CA SER A 84 -1.84 -20.25 12.67
C SER A 84 -0.61 -19.43 12.25
N CYS A 85 -0.24 -18.46 13.07
CA CYS A 85 1.12 -17.93 13.13
C CYS A 85 1.58 -17.89 14.59
#